data_AF-A0AAF0F451-F1
#
_entry.id   AF-A0AAF0F451-F1
#
_cell.length_a   1.000
_cell.length_b   1.000
_cell.length_c   1.000
_cell.angle_alpha   90.00
_cell.angle_beta   90.00
_cell.angle_gamma   90.00
#
_symmetry.space_group_name_H-M   'P 1'
#
loop_
_entity.id
_entity.type
_entity.pdbx_description
1 polymer ?
#
loop_
_entity_poly.entity_id
_entity_poly.type
_entity_poly.pdbx_seq_one_letter_code
_entity_poly.pdbx_strand_id
1 'polypeptide(L)'
;MAQVPQTPQARRESETTSSRLPVRTPQARTPRASLLPLENLENIPRDAHLPRHKTAEEVARLAEARLDELRKEKHALQNEREDLRTDIQLGRQRELKLRAQIEKQDAMITRYKERAVHMSKAQLQQRAFDEAQEKRQKAEEEAKAHAERCAELTQELDERQAMLDEARSVAELMQRNLRALAQTASALLQARPTPASPKSMVREVVIDRAAADVQAHLAATLAQRDALMDELKDAEGRAQSLQAHCDALEELAAQHDEDADLDAERIARSRLAEQCARQDAALFESKWHSAEDRCAWLEAQLAHTHAVHSKVLSALRAQERGKTQEAQASAAELTAELHQAKKQVAHLQDELERVAWYEEAYAQRSRQADLLTEIAALADEDAQSKHFDSLTAHIDVLHCELETLRTKRDALEEQTVQWQRGLEPFAEAQPAKRRRAASDAGKYASLERAPSPRPHAPAHSRRHALPFVKDA
;
A
#
# COMPACT_ATOMS: atom_id res chain seq x y z
N MET A 1 40.32 -11.84 34.87
CA MET A 1 40.07 -11.95 36.33
C MET A 1 38.71 -12.55 36.51
N ALA A 2 38.67 -13.81 36.97
CA ALA A 2 37.46 -14.59 37.13
C ALA A 2 36.84 -14.33 38.50
N GLN A 3 35.54 -14.08 38.55
CA GLN A 3 34.76 -14.23 39.78
C GLN A 3 33.74 -15.35 39.58
N VAL A 4 33.90 -16.34 40.44
CA VAL A 4 33.13 -17.57 40.58
C VAL A 4 31.79 -17.25 41.26
N PRO A 5 30.63 -17.73 40.78
CA PRO A 5 29.41 -17.73 41.56
C PRO A 5 29.43 -18.93 42.51
N GLN A 6 29.52 -18.67 43.81
CA GLN A 6 29.30 -19.70 44.82
C GLN A 6 27.81 -20.04 44.92
N THR A 7 27.51 -21.32 44.71
CA THR A 7 26.23 -22.00 44.98
C THR A 7 25.85 -21.99 46.47
N PRO A 8 24.57 -22.24 46.78
CA PRO A 8 23.92 -21.78 48.01
C PRO A 8 24.24 -22.63 49.24
N GLN A 9 24.25 -21.95 50.38
CA GLN A 9 24.38 -22.52 51.71
C GLN A 9 23.26 -23.50 52.04
N ALA A 10 23.67 -24.53 52.78
CA ALA A 10 22.90 -25.62 53.33
C ALA A 10 21.54 -25.19 53.92
N ARG A 11 20.50 -25.93 53.52
CA ARG A 11 19.32 -26.18 54.37
C ARG A 11 19.81 -26.65 55.73
N ARG A 12 19.75 -25.78 56.74
CA ARG A 12 19.65 -26.20 58.13
C ARG A 12 18.18 -26.16 58.48
N GLU A 13 17.69 -27.37 58.71
CA GLU A 13 16.37 -27.70 59.22
C GLU A 13 16.03 -26.79 60.40
N SER A 14 14.90 -26.09 60.32
CA SER A 14 14.35 -25.36 61.45
C SER A 14 13.97 -26.38 62.52
N GLU A 15 14.77 -26.42 63.58
CA GLU A 15 14.49 -27.14 64.82
C GLU A 15 13.08 -26.79 65.29
N THR A 16 12.14 -27.71 65.03
CA THR A 16 10.88 -27.73 65.77
C THR A 16 11.24 -28.06 67.21
N THR A 17 11.25 -27.03 68.07
CA THR A 17 11.27 -27.18 69.52
C THR A 17 9.99 -27.92 69.91
N SER A 18 10.10 -29.25 69.93
CA SER A 18 9.09 -30.14 70.48
C SER A 18 8.81 -29.66 71.90
N SER A 19 7.60 -29.15 72.11
CA SER A 19 7.08 -28.85 73.44
C SER A 19 7.12 -30.15 74.25
N ARG A 20 8.16 -30.27 75.08
CA ARG A 20 8.27 -31.30 76.11
C ARG A 20 7.29 -30.97 77.22
N LEU A 21 6.02 -31.21 76.97
CA LEU A 21 5.08 -31.48 78.05
C LEU A 21 5.26 -32.94 78.46
N PRO A 22 5.40 -33.25 79.75
CA PRO A 22 5.41 -34.64 80.19
C PRO A 22 4.05 -35.25 79.85
N VAL A 23 4.04 -36.10 78.83
CA VAL A 23 2.95 -37.06 78.61
C VAL A 23 3.00 -37.98 79.81
N ARG A 24 2.13 -37.75 80.81
CA ARG A 24 1.81 -38.79 81.77
C ARG A 24 1.28 -39.96 80.96
N THR A 25 2.08 -41.03 80.93
CA THR A 25 1.60 -42.36 80.55
C THR A 25 0.29 -42.62 81.30
N PRO A 26 -0.75 -43.14 80.64
CA PRO A 26 -1.94 -43.57 81.34
C PRO A 26 -1.51 -44.74 82.23
N GLN A 27 -1.20 -44.46 83.50
CA GLN A 27 -1.08 -45.50 84.50
C GLN A 27 -2.39 -46.28 84.43
N ALA A 28 -2.21 -47.58 84.21
CA ALA A 28 -3.22 -48.60 84.09
C ALA A 28 -4.52 -48.19 84.76
N ARG A 29 -5.51 -47.83 83.93
CA ARG A 29 -6.90 -48.11 84.28
C ARG A 29 -6.90 -49.59 84.62
N THR A 30 -7.02 -49.90 85.90
CA THR A 30 -7.47 -51.22 86.32
C THR A 30 -8.69 -51.54 85.46
N PRO A 31 -8.71 -52.70 84.79
CA PRO A 31 -9.89 -53.09 84.02
C PRO A 31 -11.06 -53.01 84.97
N ARG A 32 -12.01 -52.15 84.60
CA ARG A 32 -13.30 -51.96 85.23
C ARG A 32 -13.93 -53.34 85.40
N ALA A 33 -13.83 -53.93 86.59
CA ALA A 33 -14.87 -54.84 87.03
C ALA A 33 -16.12 -53.96 87.09
N SER A 34 -16.99 -54.13 86.11
CA SER A 34 -18.34 -53.61 86.13
C SER A 34 -19.02 -54.15 87.40
N LEU A 35 -18.90 -53.43 88.51
CA LEU A 35 -19.59 -53.76 89.77
C LEU A 35 -21.03 -53.26 89.76
N LEU A 36 -21.66 -53.30 88.58
CA LEU A 36 -23.09 -53.47 88.44
C LEU A 36 -23.29 -54.63 87.47
N PRO A 37 -23.70 -55.82 87.96
CA PRO A 37 -24.56 -56.67 87.16
C PRO A 37 -25.81 -55.84 86.88
N LEU A 38 -25.94 -55.35 85.65
CA LEU A 38 -27.20 -54.85 85.08
C LEU A 38 -28.14 -56.00 84.70
N GLU A 39 -27.89 -57.20 85.24
CA GLU A 39 -28.84 -58.28 85.40
C GLU A 39 -29.18 -58.32 86.90
N ASN A 40 -30.34 -57.76 87.29
CA ASN A 40 -31.05 -57.92 88.59
C ASN A 40 -31.82 -56.65 89.05
N LEU A 41 -32.10 -55.68 88.17
CA LEU A 41 -33.08 -54.62 88.46
C LEU A 41 -34.54 -55.02 88.17
N GLU A 42 -34.79 -56.20 87.61
CA GLU A 42 -36.15 -56.77 87.45
C GLU A 42 -36.44 -57.99 88.34
N ASN A 43 -35.51 -58.41 89.18
CA ASN A 43 -35.74 -59.46 90.18
C ASN A 43 -35.30 -58.97 91.56
N ILE A 44 -36.06 -58.02 92.12
CA ILE A 44 -36.27 -58.08 93.57
C ILE A 44 -37.34 -59.17 93.73
N PRO A 45 -37.03 -60.35 94.28
CA PRO A 45 -38.09 -61.24 94.70
C PRO A 45 -38.90 -60.45 95.71
N ARG A 46 -40.17 -60.15 95.40
CA ARG A 46 -41.12 -59.64 96.40
C ARG A 46 -41.28 -60.62 97.57
N ASP A 47 -40.77 -61.84 97.40
CA ASP A 47 -40.57 -62.88 98.41
C ASP A 47 -39.09 -63.17 98.67
N ALA A 48 -38.27 -62.14 98.92
CA ALA A 48 -37.02 -62.36 99.65
C ALA A 48 -37.41 -62.72 101.09
N HIS A 49 -37.71 -64.00 101.32
CA HIS A 49 -37.96 -64.55 102.64
C HIS A 49 -36.90 -63.99 103.59
N LEU A 50 -37.34 -63.16 104.54
CA LEU A 50 -36.57 -62.90 105.76
C LEU A 50 -36.04 -64.26 106.22
N PRO A 51 -34.73 -64.43 106.41
CA PRO A 51 -34.19 -65.71 106.84
C PRO A 51 -34.88 -66.08 108.14
N ARG A 52 -35.87 -66.99 108.08
CA ARG A 52 -36.69 -67.39 109.25
C ARG A 52 -35.88 -68.13 110.32
N HIS A 53 -34.56 -68.21 110.15
CA HIS A 53 -33.59 -68.83 111.04
C HIS A 53 -32.45 -67.91 111.47
N LYS A 54 -32.49 -66.61 111.14
CA LYS A 54 -31.54 -65.62 111.67
C LYS A 54 -32.19 -64.87 112.81
N THR A 55 -31.48 -64.74 113.93
CA THR A 55 -31.96 -63.93 115.05
C THR A 55 -32.11 -62.47 114.61
N ALA A 56 -32.98 -61.70 115.26
CA ALA A 56 -33.16 -60.28 114.95
C ALA A 56 -31.82 -59.51 114.96
N GLU A 57 -30.88 -59.94 115.80
CA GLU A 57 -29.52 -59.42 115.88
C GLU A 57 -28.69 -59.66 114.62
N GLU A 58 -28.79 -60.83 113.98
CA GLU A 58 -28.05 -61.12 112.74
C GLU A 58 -28.57 -60.33 111.55
N VAL A 59 -29.90 -60.13 111.49
CA VAL A 59 -30.51 -59.26 110.47
C VAL A 59 -30.09 -57.80 110.69
N ALA A 60 -30.06 -57.34 111.94
CA ALA A 60 -29.55 -56.01 112.29
C ALA A 60 -28.08 -55.84 111.90
N ARG A 61 -27.20 -56.81 112.23
CA ARG A 61 -25.78 -56.75 111.83
C ARG A 61 -25.58 -56.73 110.31
N LEU A 62 -26.36 -57.51 109.55
CA LEU A 62 -26.29 -57.49 108.09
C LEU A 62 -26.79 -56.17 107.50
N ALA A 63 -27.85 -55.59 108.07
CA ALA A 63 -28.34 -54.28 107.67
C ALA A 63 -27.32 -53.17 108.00
N GLU A 64 -26.68 -53.21 109.17
CA GLU A 64 -25.61 -52.29 109.55
C GLU A 64 -24.39 -52.41 108.62
N ALA A 65 -23.93 -53.63 108.34
CA ALA A 65 -22.83 -53.86 107.39
C ALA A 65 -23.16 -53.31 106.00
N ARG A 66 -24.41 -53.50 105.53
CA ARG A 66 -24.86 -52.96 104.24
C ARG A 66 -24.95 -51.44 104.24
N LEU A 67 -25.39 -50.83 105.34
CA LEU A 67 -25.39 -49.37 105.49
C LEU A 67 -23.96 -48.81 105.49
N ASP A 68 -23.01 -49.49 106.11
CA ASP A 68 -21.60 -49.10 106.09
C ASP A 68 -20.97 -49.24 104.70
N GLU A 69 -21.29 -50.30 103.95
CA GLU A 69 -20.92 -50.42 102.54
C GLU A 69 -21.47 -49.27 101.70
N LEU A 70 -22.76 -48.97 101.83
CA LEU A 70 -23.41 -47.87 101.09
C LEU A 70 -22.83 -46.50 101.47
N ARG A 71 -22.44 -46.29 102.74
CA ARG A 71 -21.74 -45.07 103.16
C ARG A 71 -20.37 -44.96 102.49
N LYS A 72 -19.60 -46.05 102.45
CA LYS A 72 -18.29 -46.08 101.76
C LYS A 72 -18.43 -45.84 100.26
N GLU A 73 -19.40 -46.49 99.61
CA GLU A 73 -19.69 -46.32 98.19
C GLU A 73 -20.13 -44.89 97.87
N LYS A 74 -21.02 -44.30 98.70
CA LYS A 74 -21.39 -42.88 98.56
C LYS A 74 -20.17 -41.97 98.63
N HIS A 75 -19.26 -42.18 99.57
CA HIS A 75 -18.03 -41.39 99.68
C HIS A 75 -17.11 -41.60 98.46
N ALA A 76 -16.97 -42.83 97.96
CA ALA A 76 -16.19 -43.12 96.77
C ALA A 76 -16.75 -42.41 95.53
N LEU A 77 -18.07 -42.47 95.32
CA LEU A 77 -18.74 -41.78 94.20
C LEU A 77 -18.69 -40.26 94.33
N GLN A 78 -18.70 -39.72 95.56
CA GLN A 78 -18.49 -38.29 95.79
C GLN A 78 -17.10 -37.86 95.37
N ASN A 79 -16.07 -38.62 95.73
CA ASN A 79 -14.69 -38.35 95.33
C ASN A 79 -14.53 -38.46 93.81
N GLU A 80 -15.03 -39.53 93.17
CA GLU A 80 -14.98 -39.65 91.70
C GLU A 80 -15.69 -38.49 91.00
N ARG A 81 -16.84 -38.04 91.51
CA ARG A 81 -17.55 -36.89 90.95
C ARG A 81 -16.71 -35.61 91.06
N GLU A 82 -16.00 -35.42 92.17
CA GLU A 82 -15.11 -34.27 92.37
C GLU A 82 -13.89 -34.36 91.46
N ASP A 83 -13.26 -35.52 91.33
CA ASP A 83 -12.15 -35.77 90.41
C ASP A 83 -12.57 -35.48 88.95
N LEU A 84 -13.71 -36.03 88.50
CA LEU A 84 -14.25 -35.76 87.16
C LEU A 84 -14.57 -34.28 86.94
N ARG A 85 -15.04 -33.55 87.96
CA ARG A 85 -15.24 -32.10 87.86
C ARG A 85 -13.92 -31.38 87.64
N THR A 86 -12.86 -31.74 88.37
CA THR A 86 -11.53 -31.14 88.18
C THR A 86 -10.96 -31.46 86.80
N ASP A 87 -11.11 -32.70 86.32
CA ASP A 87 -10.66 -33.11 85.00
C ASP A 87 -11.39 -32.36 83.87
N ILE A 88 -12.70 -32.16 83.99
CA ILE A 88 -13.47 -31.36 83.03
C ILE A 88 -12.98 -29.90 83.03
N GLN A 89 -12.72 -29.32 84.21
CA GLN A 89 -12.20 -27.95 84.30
C GLN A 89 -10.81 -27.82 83.67
N LEU A 90 -9.91 -28.77 83.94
CA LEU A 90 -8.58 -28.82 83.32
C LEU A 90 -8.67 -29.04 81.81
N GLY A 91 -9.59 -29.89 81.35
CA GLY A 91 -9.89 -30.11 79.93
C GLY A 91 -10.29 -28.82 79.23
N ARG A 92 -11.24 -28.06 79.81
CA ARG A 92 -11.66 -26.75 79.29
C ARG A 92 -10.52 -25.74 79.23
N GLN A 93 -9.68 -25.69 80.26
CA GLN A 93 -8.51 -24.80 80.26
C GLN A 93 -7.50 -25.16 79.17
N ARG A 94 -7.24 -26.45 78.95
CA ARG A 94 -6.36 -26.92 77.87
C ARG A 94 -6.95 -26.61 76.50
N GLU A 95 -8.24 -26.83 76.32
CA GLU A 95 -8.96 -26.49 75.09
C GLU A 95 -8.87 -25.00 74.77
N LEU A 96 -9.12 -24.12 75.74
CA LEU A 96 -8.99 -22.67 75.56
C LEU A 96 -7.56 -22.27 75.18
N LYS A 97 -6.54 -22.86 75.81
CA LYS A 97 -5.14 -22.61 75.46
C LYS A 97 -4.81 -23.04 74.02
N LEU A 98 -5.31 -24.20 73.59
CA LEU A 98 -5.10 -24.68 72.22
C LEU A 98 -5.83 -23.79 71.20
N ARG A 99 -7.08 -23.39 71.48
CA ARG A 99 -7.83 -22.46 70.61
C ARG A 99 -7.09 -21.13 70.44
N ALA A 100 -6.61 -20.54 71.54
CA ALA A 100 -5.82 -19.31 71.47
C ALA A 100 -4.50 -19.47 70.68
N GLN A 101 -3.87 -20.65 70.74
CA GLN A 101 -2.69 -20.94 69.92
C GLN A 101 -3.02 -21.08 68.43
N ILE A 102 -4.13 -21.75 68.09
CA ILE A 102 -4.61 -21.88 66.71
C ILE A 102 -4.94 -20.50 66.13
N GLU A 103 -5.69 -19.67 66.85
CA GLU A 103 -6.00 -18.30 66.44
C GLU A 103 -4.74 -17.46 66.17
N LYS A 104 -3.72 -17.60 67.02
CA LYS A 104 -2.42 -16.94 66.82
C LYS A 104 -1.70 -17.44 65.56
N GLN A 105 -1.78 -18.73 65.26
CA GLN A 105 -1.20 -19.31 64.05
C GLN A 105 -1.96 -18.87 62.80
N ASP A 106 -3.29 -18.84 62.83
CA ASP A 106 -4.13 -18.39 61.72
C ASP A 106 -3.89 -16.91 61.38
N ALA A 107 -3.70 -16.06 62.40
CA ALA A 107 -3.30 -14.67 62.22
C ALA A 107 -1.93 -14.56 61.52
N MET A 108 -0.96 -15.39 61.89
CA MET A 108 0.33 -15.42 61.20
C MET A 108 0.21 -15.91 59.75
N ILE A 109 -0.54 -16.99 59.51
CA ILE A 109 -0.78 -17.54 58.17
C ILE A 109 -1.41 -16.48 57.27
N THR A 110 -2.40 -15.74 57.78
CA THR A 110 -3.05 -14.65 57.05
C THR A 110 -2.05 -13.58 56.62
N ARG A 111 -1.18 -13.12 57.55
CA ARG A 111 -0.10 -12.15 57.22
C ARG A 111 0.92 -12.70 56.22
N TYR A 112 1.22 -14.00 56.25
CA TYR A 112 2.10 -14.62 55.25
C TYR A 112 1.44 -14.66 53.87
N LYS A 113 0.14 -14.97 53.80
CA LYS A 113 -0.63 -14.93 52.55
C LYS A 113 -0.69 -13.52 51.97
N GLU A 114 -0.97 -12.51 52.79
CA GLU A 114 -0.97 -11.10 52.37
C GLU A 114 0.39 -10.67 51.80
N ARG A 115 1.49 -11.03 52.47
CA ARG A 115 2.85 -10.76 51.97
C ARG A 115 3.14 -11.48 50.65
N ALA A 116 2.70 -12.73 50.50
CA ALA A 116 2.87 -13.47 49.25
C ALA A 116 2.10 -12.82 48.10
N VAL A 117 0.86 -12.38 48.33
CA VAL A 117 0.05 -11.63 47.36
C VAL A 117 0.72 -10.30 47.00
N HIS A 118 1.22 -9.56 47.99
CA HIS A 118 1.93 -8.30 47.74
C HIS A 118 3.20 -8.51 46.90
N MET A 119 4.00 -9.53 47.20
CA MET A 119 5.19 -9.85 46.38
C MET A 119 4.81 -10.26 44.96
N SER A 120 3.77 -11.07 44.80
CA SER A 120 3.29 -11.47 43.46
C SER A 120 2.80 -10.27 42.67
N LYS A 121 2.04 -9.36 43.30
CA LYS A 121 1.60 -8.11 42.70
C LYS A 121 2.77 -7.21 42.31
N ALA A 122 3.76 -7.05 43.19
CA ALA A 122 4.95 -6.26 42.93
C ALA A 122 5.78 -6.83 41.77
N GLN A 123 5.94 -8.16 41.68
CA GLN A 123 6.61 -8.81 40.55
C GLN A 123 5.88 -8.60 39.23
N LEU A 124 4.54 -8.65 39.24
CA LEU A 124 3.74 -8.45 38.05
C LEU A 124 3.78 -6.98 37.58
N GLN A 125 3.78 -6.04 38.52
CA GLN A 125 4.00 -4.62 38.25
C GLN A 125 5.40 -4.35 37.70
N GLN A 126 6.44 -5.01 38.25
CA GLN A 126 7.81 -4.87 37.74
C GLN A 126 7.91 -5.36 36.29
N ARG A 127 7.35 -6.54 35.98
CA ARG A 127 7.32 -7.05 34.59
C ARG A 127 6.58 -6.12 33.64
N ALA A 128 5.43 -5.61 34.05
CA ALA A 128 4.67 -4.65 33.25
C ALA A 128 5.46 -3.33 33.03
N PHE A 129 6.22 -2.89 34.03
CA PHE A 129 7.10 -1.73 33.91
C PHE A 129 8.25 -1.98 32.93
N ASP A 130 8.92 -3.14 33.04
CA ASP A 130 10.02 -3.52 32.16
C ASP A 130 9.54 -3.64 30.69
N GLU A 131 8.37 -4.27 30.46
CA GLU A 131 7.75 -4.34 29.13
C GLU A 131 7.37 -2.96 28.57
N ALA A 132 6.87 -2.06 29.41
CA ALA A 132 6.56 -0.69 29.00
C ALA A 132 7.82 0.11 28.66
N GLN A 133 8.92 -0.10 29.41
CA GLN A 133 10.21 0.51 29.08
C GLN A 133 10.77 -0.02 27.76
N GLU A 134 10.73 -1.33 27.51
CA GLU A 134 11.19 -1.91 26.25
C GLU A 134 10.38 -1.37 25.05
N LYS A 135 9.04 -1.27 25.18
CA LYS A 135 8.18 -0.67 24.15
C LYS A 135 8.53 0.79 23.90
N ARG A 136 8.82 1.55 24.95
CA ARG A 136 9.24 2.95 24.82
C ARG A 136 10.59 3.08 24.12
N GLN A 137 11.56 2.23 24.47
CA GLN A 137 12.87 2.24 23.81
C GLN A 137 12.75 1.93 22.32
N LYS A 138 11.95 0.92 21.94
CA LYS A 138 11.67 0.62 20.52
C LYS A 138 11.02 1.79 19.80
N ALA A 139 10.01 2.42 20.41
CA ALA A 139 9.37 3.60 19.82
C ALA A 139 10.34 4.79 19.67
N GLU A 140 11.27 4.98 20.62
CA GLU A 140 12.32 6.00 20.52
C GLU A 140 13.34 5.68 19.42
N GLU A 141 13.71 4.41 19.22
CA GLU A 141 14.57 3.97 18.12
C GLU A 141 13.87 4.15 16.76
N GLU A 142 12.60 3.75 16.64
CA GLU A 142 11.79 3.97 15.44
C GLU A 142 11.65 5.47 15.13
N ALA A 143 11.39 6.30 16.14
CA ALA A 143 11.31 7.76 15.98
C ALA A 143 12.64 8.35 15.49
N LYS A 144 13.79 7.87 15.99
CA LYS A 144 15.11 8.28 15.50
C LYS A 144 15.33 7.88 14.05
N ALA A 145 15.02 6.63 13.69
CA ALA A 145 15.13 6.16 12.32
C ALA A 145 14.24 6.97 11.35
N HIS A 146 13.03 7.34 11.79
CA HIS A 146 12.16 8.22 11.03
C HIS A 146 12.72 9.65 10.90
N ALA A 147 13.31 10.20 11.97
CA ALA A 147 13.95 11.51 11.93
C ALA A 147 15.16 11.53 10.97
N GLU A 148 15.98 10.48 10.98
CA GLU A 148 17.10 10.31 10.04
C GLU A 148 16.60 10.23 8.59
N ARG A 149 15.56 9.43 8.33
CA ARG A 149 14.91 9.34 7.01
C ARG A 149 14.37 10.70 6.53
N CYS A 150 13.77 11.48 7.43
CA CYS A 150 13.29 12.82 7.11
C CYS A 150 14.44 13.77 6.80
N ALA A 151 15.57 13.67 7.50
CA ALA A 151 16.77 14.45 7.21
C ALA A 151 17.35 14.10 5.83
N GLU A 152 17.46 12.80 5.49
CA GLU A 152 17.88 12.32 4.17
C GLU A 152 16.98 12.87 3.05
N LEU A 153 15.66 12.75 3.21
CA LEU A 153 14.70 13.26 2.23
C LEU A 153 14.75 14.78 2.09
N THR A 154 15.03 15.50 3.17
CA THR A 154 15.20 16.96 3.13
C THR A 154 16.45 17.32 2.34
N GLN A 155 17.56 16.60 2.57
CA GLN A 155 18.78 16.77 1.79
C GLN A 155 18.57 16.47 0.30
N GLU A 156 17.88 15.38 -0.05
CA GLU A 156 17.54 15.07 -1.45
C GLU A 156 16.68 16.16 -2.11
N LEU A 157 15.75 16.76 -1.35
CA LEU A 157 14.93 17.88 -1.83
C LEU A 157 15.80 19.11 -2.10
N ASP A 158 16.72 19.44 -1.19
CA ASP A 158 17.64 20.57 -1.37
C ASP A 158 18.56 20.36 -2.59
N GLU A 159 19.09 19.15 -2.78
CA GLU A 159 19.90 18.79 -3.96
C GLU A 159 19.09 18.91 -5.26
N ARG A 160 17.85 18.44 -5.30
CA ARG A 160 16.96 18.60 -6.46
C ARG A 160 16.60 20.05 -6.71
N GLN A 161 16.38 20.84 -5.66
CA GLN A 161 16.09 22.26 -5.76
C GLN A 161 17.28 23.01 -6.37
N ALA A 162 18.50 22.71 -5.93
CA ALA A 162 19.72 23.27 -6.50
C ALA A 162 19.87 22.93 -7.99
N MET A 163 19.62 21.66 -8.37
CA MET A 163 19.62 21.23 -9.78
C MET A 163 18.55 21.96 -10.61
N LEU A 164 17.36 22.18 -10.06
CA LEU A 164 16.30 22.95 -10.72
C LEU A 164 16.66 24.42 -10.88
N ASP A 165 17.30 25.03 -9.90
CA ASP A 165 17.74 26.43 -9.97
C ASP A 165 18.90 26.59 -10.97
N GLU A 166 19.81 25.63 -11.05
CA GLU A 166 20.85 25.60 -12.09
C GLU A 166 20.23 25.45 -13.49
N ALA A 167 19.27 24.53 -13.66
CA ALA A 167 18.52 24.37 -14.91
C ALA A 167 17.69 25.61 -15.27
N ARG A 168 17.10 26.31 -14.29
CA ARG A 168 16.44 27.60 -14.48
C ARG A 168 17.43 28.66 -14.94
N SER A 169 18.62 28.74 -14.34
CA SER A 169 19.65 29.69 -14.78
C SER A 169 20.06 29.44 -16.23
N VAL A 170 20.21 28.18 -16.63
CA VAL A 170 20.52 27.78 -18.00
C VAL A 170 19.35 28.11 -18.92
N ALA A 171 18.11 27.84 -18.52
CA ALA A 171 16.92 28.18 -19.27
C ALA A 171 16.74 29.69 -19.41
N GLU A 172 17.06 30.49 -18.39
CA GLU A 172 17.06 31.96 -18.46
C GLU A 172 18.14 32.47 -19.40
N LEU A 173 19.34 31.87 -19.39
CA LEU A 173 20.41 32.19 -20.34
C LEU A 173 19.98 31.83 -21.77
N MET A 174 19.40 30.65 -21.96
CA MET A 174 18.82 30.18 -23.22
C MET A 174 17.69 31.09 -23.68
N GLN A 175 16.83 31.57 -22.78
CA GLN A 175 15.74 32.47 -23.07
C GLN A 175 16.24 33.89 -23.39
N ARG A 176 17.33 34.36 -22.75
CA ARG A 176 18.02 35.60 -23.14
C ARG A 176 18.63 35.48 -24.53
N ASN A 177 19.29 34.37 -24.83
CA ASN A 177 19.84 34.10 -26.16
C ASN A 177 18.73 33.98 -27.22
N LEU A 178 17.65 33.26 -26.91
CA LEU A 178 16.46 33.17 -27.75
C LEU A 178 15.76 34.51 -27.89
N ARG A 179 15.71 35.37 -26.86
CA ARG A 179 15.19 36.74 -27.00
C ARG A 179 16.11 37.60 -27.85
N ALA A 180 17.43 37.46 -27.76
CA ALA A 180 18.36 38.16 -28.64
C ALA A 180 18.22 37.68 -30.10
N LEU A 181 18.09 36.36 -30.30
CA LEU A 181 17.76 35.72 -31.57
C LEU A 181 16.37 36.10 -32.07
N ALA A 182 15.40 36.26 -31.18
CA ALA A 182 14.04 36.66 -31.51
C ALA A 182 13.91 38.17 -31.68
N GLN A 183 14.81 38.99 -31.13
CA GLN A 183 14.91 40.42 -31.41
C GLN A 183 15.58 40.64 -32.77
N THR A 184 16.59 39.84 -33.11
CA THR A 184 17.14 39.78 -34.48
C THR A 184 16.12 39.19 -35.46
N ALA A 185 15.43 38.11 -35.08
CA ALA A 185 14.36 37.53 -35.89
C ALA A 185 13.09 38.39 -35.90
N SER A 186 12.80 39.22 -34.89
CA SER A 186 11.71 40.19 -34.87
C SER A 186 12.09 41.47 -35.60
N ALA A 187 13.37 41.83 -35.71
CA ALA A 187 13.81 42.78 -36.72
C ALA A 187 13.59 42.20 -38.14
N LEU A 188 13.66 40.88 -38.31
CA LEU A 188 13.30 40.17 -39.54
C LEU A 188 11.77 39.90 -39.70
N LEU A 189 11.03 39.76 -38.59
CA LEU A 189 9.61 39.38 -38.51
C LEU A 189 8.68 40.55 -38.12
N GLN A 190 9.18 41.78 -37.95
CA GLN A 190 8.38 43.00 -38.17
C GLN A 190 7.80 43.05 -39.61
N ALA A 191 8.10 42.04 -40.43
CA ALA A 191 7.39 41.64 -41.64
C ALA A 191 6.10 40.81 -41.43
N ARG A 192 5.72 40.34 -40.22
CA ARG A 192 4.42 39.66 -39.99
C ARG A 192 4.06 39.35 -38.52
N PRO A 193 2.81 39.58 -38.04
CA PRO A 193 2.49 39.45 -36.63
C PRO A 193 1.50 38.31 -36.22
N THR A 194 1.71 37.82 -34.98
CA THR A 194 0.76 37.34 -33.91
C THR A 194 0.26 35.86 -33.89
N PRO A 195 -0.43 35.38 -32.80
CA PRO A 195 0.08 35.08 -31.44
C PRO A 195 -0.48 33.74 -30.84
N ALA A 196 -0.09 33.38 -29.60
CA ALA A 196 -0.59 32.21 -28.85
C ALA A 196 -1.29 32.60 -27.52
N SER A 197 -2.13 31.70 -26.96
CA SER A 197 -2.93 31.87 -25.72
C SER A 197 -2.64 30.79 -24.64
N PRO A 198 -3.00 31.01 -23.35
CA PRO A 198 -2.97 29.96 -22.29
C PRO A 198 -4.30 29.75 -21.52
N LYS A 199 -4.48 28.59 -20.86
CA LYS A 199 -5.52 28.34 -19.83
C LYS A 199 -5.04 27.36 -18.74
N SER A 200 -5.32 27.69 -17.47
CA SER A 200 -5.19 26.81 -16.30
C SER A 200 -6.09 27.34 -15.16
N MET A 201 -7.21 26.67 -14.87
CA MET A 201 -8.20 27.09 -13.87
C MET A 201 -9.10 25.91 -13.46
N VAL A 202 -8.61 24.93 -12.67
CA VAL A 202 -9.44 23.80 -12.17
C VAL A 202 -9.10 23.35 -10.72
N ARG A 203 -8.10 23.91 -10.04
CA ARG A 203 -7.62 23.36 -8.74
C ARG A 203 -8.34 23.85 -7.47
N GLU A 204 -9.30 24.77 -7.55
CA GLU A 204 -9.73 25.55 -6.37
C GLU A 204 -10.97 25.00 -5.64
N VAL A 205 -11.74 24.07 -6.22
CA VAL A 205 -13.10 23.75 -5.72
C VAL A 205 -13.16 22.62 -4.67
N VAL A 206 -12.09 21.85 -4.46
CA VAL A 206 -12.12 20.63 -3.60
C VAL A 206 -11.69 20.90 -2.15
N ILE A 207 -11.01 22.02 -1.88
CA ILE A 207 -10.44 22.32 -0.56
C ILE A 207 -11.49 22.90 0.41
N ASP A 208 -12.50 23.62 -0.11
CA ASP A 208 -13.47 24.34 0.72
C ASP A 208 -14.48 23.44 1.45
N ARG A 209 -14.75 22.23 0.92
CA ARG A 209 -15.79 21.36 1.47
C ARG A 209 -15.33 20.51 2.65
N ALA A 210 -14.04 20.20 2.73
CA ALA A 210 -13.46 19.49 3.87
C ALA A 210 -13.26 20.41 5.10
N ALA A 211 -13.07 21.71 4.88
CA ALA A 211 -12.90 22.69 5.95
C ALA A 211 -14.18 22.92 6.77
N ALA A 212 -15.35 22.86 6.13
CA ALA A 212 -16.64 23.09 6.79
C ALA A 212 -17.02 21.97 7.78
N ASP A 213 -16.75 20.70 7.42
CA ASP A 213 -17.06 19.55 8.28
C ASP A 213 -16.16 19.51 9.53
N VAL A 214 -14.91 19.92 9.41
CA VAL A 214 -13.97 20.03 10.53
C VAL A 214 -14.37 21.15 11.49
N GLN A 215 -14.86 22.29 10.98
CA GLN A 215 -15.36 23.38 11.81
C GLN A 215 -16.63 23.01 12.60
N ALA A 216 -17.54 22.24 11.99
CA ALA A 216 -18.74 21.75 12.67
C ALA A 216 -18.40 20.80 13.83
N HIS A 217 -17.39 19.94 13.64
CA HIS A 217 -16.92 19.02 14.68
C HIS A 217 -16.30 19.76 15.87
N LEU A 218 -15.52 20.80 15.60
CA LEU A 218 -14.86 21.62 16.62
C LEU A 218 -15.87 22.42 17.47
N ALA A 219 -16.95 22.92 16.84
CA ALA A 219 -18.02 23.60 17.56
C ALA A 219 -18.79 22.66 18.50
N ALA A 220 -19.07 21.42 18.07
CA ALA A 220 -19.76 20.42 18.89
C ALA A 220 -18.93 19.99 20.12
N THR A 221 -17.60 19.85 19.96
CA THR A 221 -16.70 19.50 21.07
C THR A 221 -16.57 20.62 22.09
N LEU A 222 -16.54 21.88 21.65
CA LEU A 222 -16.50 23.03 22.55
C LEU A 222 -17.79 23.15 23.38
N ALA A 223 -18.95 22.96 22.77
CA ALA A 223 -20.23 22.98 23.49
C ALA A 223 -20.33 21.88 24.56
N GLN A 224 -19.80 20.68 24.27
CA GLN A 224 -19.77 19.57 25.22
C GLN A 224 -18.80 19.82 26.38
N ARG A 225 -17.64 20.44 26.12
CA ARG A 225 -16.71 20.87 27.16
C ARG A 225 -17.39 21.84 28.13
N ASP A 226 -18.14 22.81 27.60
CA ASP A 226 -18.77 23.83 28.42
C ASP A 226 -19.85 23.22 29.33
N ALA A 227 -20.65 22.27 28.83
CA ALA A 227 -21.62 21.52 29.64
C ALA A 227 -20.96 20.73 30.80
N LEU A 228 -19.85 20.05 30.53
CA LEU A 228 -19.10 19.29 31.55
C LEU A 228 -18.49 20.22 32.61
N MET A 229 -18.07 21.42 32.23
CA MET A 229 -17.54 22.42 33.18
C MET A 229 -18.63 22.96 34.11
N ASP A 230 -19.86 23.11 33.62
CA ASP A 230 -20.98 23.54 34.45
C ASP A 230 -21.43 22.42 35.42
N GLU A 231 -21.48 21.16 34.97
CA GLU A 231 -21.73 20.01 35.85
C GLU A 231 -20.67 19.85 36.95
N LEU A 232 -19.40 20.14 36.63
CA LEU A 232 -18.31 20.12 37.60
C LEU A 232 -18.52 21.18 38.69
N LYS A 233 -18.85 22.42 38.30
CA LYS A 233 -19.14 23.51 39.26
C LYS A 233 -20.31 23.16 40.17
N ASP A 234 -21.37 22.57 39.62
CA ASP A 234 -22.52 22.14 40.41
C ASP A 234 -22.14 21.03 41.40
N ALA A 235 -21.29 20.09 41.00
CA ALA A 235 -20.78 19.04 41.88
C ALA A 235 -19.88 19.59 43.00
N GLU A 236 -19.01 20.56 42.68
CA GLU A 236 -18.18 21.26 43.66
C GLU A 236 -19.04 22.05 44.67
N GLY A 237 -20.08 22.75 44.20
CA GLY A 237 -21.04 23.44 45.06
C GLY A 237 -21.77 22.49 46.01
N ARG A 238 -22.21 21.31 45.52
CA ARG A 238 -22.81 20.27 46.37
C ARG A 238 -21.83 19.73 47.41
N ALA A 239 -20.57 19.50 47.04
CA ALA A 239 -19.54 19.02 47.95
C ALA A 239 -19.25 20.05 49.06
N GLN A 240 -19.15 21.33 48.73
CA GLN A 240 -18.98 22.42 49.70
C GLN A 240 -20.18 22.52 50.65
N SER A 241 -21.41 22.37 50.14
CA SER A 241 -22.62 22.35 50.97
C SER A 241 -22.66 21.16 51.93
N LEU A 242 -22.19 19.98 51.49
CA LEU A 242 -22.07 18.80 52.34
C LEU A 242 -21.02 18.99 53.43
N GLN A 243 -19.85 19.54 53.07
CA GLN A 243 -18.79 19.83 54.04
C GLN A 243 -19.29 20.78 55.13
N ALA A 244 -19.95 21.88 54.75
CA ALA A 244 -20.53 22.82 55.70
C ALA A 244 -21.58 22.17 56.62
N HIS A 245 -22.33 21.17 56.12
CA HIS A 245 -23.28 20.42 56.94
C HIS A 245 -22.58 19.49 57.93
N CYS A 246 -21.49 18.83 57.53
CA CYS A 246 -20.66 18.03 58.42
C CYS A 246 -20.04 18.89 59.53
N ASP A 247 -19.46 20.04 59.17
CA ASP A 247 -18.85 20.96 60.13
C ASP A 247 -19.91 21.46 61.15
N ALA A 248 -21.14 21.76 60.71
CA ALA A 248 -22.24 22.14 61.59
C ALA A 248 -22.70 21.00 62.54
N LEU A 249 -22.65 19.74 62.08
CA LEU A 249 -22.94 18.57 62.92
C LEU A 249 -21.85 18.33 63.96
N GLU A 250 -20.58 18.58 63.63
CA GLU A 250 -19.46 18.51 64.57
C GLU A 250 -19.57 19.60 65.66
N GLU A 251 -19.96 20.83 65.30
CA GLU A 251 -20.21 21.90 66.27
C GLU A 251 -21.39 21.59 67.21
N LEU A 252 -22.47 21.00 66.69
CA LEU A 252 -23.61 20.54 67.49
C LEU A 252 -23.22 19.40 68.45
N ALA A 253 -22.36 18.48 68.01
CA ALA A 253 -21.84 17.41 68.85
C ALA A 253 -20.94 17.94 69.98
N ALA A 254 -20.20 19.02 69.73
CA ALA A 254 -19.36 19.67 70.75
C ALA A 254 -20.17 20.48 71.80
N GLN A 255 -21.44 20.78 71.55
CA GLN A 255 -22.32 21.56 72.44
C GLN A 255 -23.14 20.69 73.42
N HIS A 256 -23.08 19.36 73.32
CA HIS A 256 -23.81 18.46 74.22
C HIS A 256 -22.93 18.01 75.41
N ASP A 257 -23.29 18.46 76.62
CA ASP A 257 -22.63 18.16 77.91
C ASP A 257 -22.55 16.65 78.25
N GLU A 258 -21.43 16.26 78.87
CA GLU A 258 -20.93 14.88 79.03
C GLU A 258 -21.68 13.96 80.02
N ASP A 259 -22.76 14.38 80.69
CA ASP A 259 -23.28 13.67 81.88
C ASP A 259 -24.68 13.05 81.77
N ALA A 260 -25.20 12.81 80.57
CA ALA A 260 -26.42 12.01 80.37
C ALA A 260 -26.21 10.84 79.40
N ASP A 261 -26.14 9.64 80.00
CA ASP A 261 -26.31 8.32 79.38
C ASP A 261 -25.32 7.96 78.26
N LEU A 262 -24.23 7.28 78.64
CA LEU A 262 -23.30 6.59 77.73
C LEU A 262 -24.01 5.72 76.67
N ASP A 263 -25.21 5.23 76.95
CA ASP A 263 -26.05 4.50 75.99
C ASP A 263 -26.70 5.44 74.96
N ALA A 264 -27.12 6.64 75.34
CA ALA A 264 -27.61 7.67 74.41
C ALA A 264 -26.47 8.17 73.51
N GLU A 265 -25.27 8.38 74.06
CA GLU A 265 -24.08 8.74 73.29
C GLU A 265 -23.65 7.63 72.32
N ARG A 266 -23.70 6.36 72.76
CA ARG A 266 -23.42 5.21 71.89
C ARG A 266 -24.45 5.08 70.77
N ILE A 267 -25.74 5.30 71.05
CA ILE A 267 -26.81 5.31 70.04
C ILE A 267 -26.61 6.49 69.06
N ALA A 268 -26.26 7.68 69.56
CA ALA A 268 -25.99 8.84 68.72
C ALA A 268 -24.78 8.61 67.80
N ARG A 269 -23.68 8.06 68.32
CA ARG A 269 -22.50 7.66 67.51
C ARG A 269 -22.85 6.60 66.48
N SER A 270 -23.66 5.60 66.83
CA SER A 270 -24.11 4.57 65.88
C SER A 270 -24.98 5.17 64.77
N ARG A 271 -25.88 6.11 65.10
CA ARG A 271 -26.72 6.81 64.12
C ARG A 271 -25.90 7.71 63.20
N LEU A 272 -24.91 8.43 63.74
CA LEU A 272 -23.98 9.23 62.94
C LEU A 272 -23.17 8.33 61.99
N ALA A 273 -22.64 7.21 62.48
CA ALA A 273 -21.92 6.24 61.65
C ALA A 273 -22.81 5.66 60.54
N GLU A 274 -24.07 5.33 60.83
CA GLU A 274 -25.04 4.90 59.81
C GLU A 274 -25.35 6.01 58.79
N GLN A 275 -25.44 7.27 59.23
CA GLN A 275 -25.66 8.41 58.33
C GLN A 275 -24.45 8.66 57.44
N CYS A 276 -23.24 8.65 57.98
CA CYS A 276 -22.00 8.75 57.20
C CYS A 276 -21.90 7.61 56.19
N ALA A 277 -22.19 6.36 56.60
CA ALA A 277 -22.17 5.22 55.70
C ALA A 277 -23.21 5.33 54.56
N ARG A 278 -24.40 5.90 54.84
CA ARG A 278 -25.42 6.17 53.81
C ARG A 278 -24.99 7.28 52.85
N GLN A 279 -24.37 8.35 53.35
CA GLN A 279 -23.86 9.43 52.52
C GLN A 279 -22.69 8.95 51.64
N ASP A 280 -21.78 8.17 52.20
CA ASP A 280 -20.69 7.53 51.46
C ASP A 280 -21.25 6.63 50.35
N ALA A 281 -22.24 5.78 50.67
CA ALA A 281 -22.89 4.93 49.69
C ALA A 281 -23.53 5.74 48.54
N ALA A 282 -24.27 6.80 48.85
CA ALA A 282 -24.88 7.68 47.86
C ALA A 282 -23.83 8.40 46.99
N LEU A 283 -22.71 8.81 47.59
CA LEU A 283 -21.61 9.45 46.88
C LEU A 283 -20.87 8.46 45.97
N PHE A 284 -20.65 7.22 46.43
CA PHE A 284 -20.09 6.15 45.59
C PHE A 284 -21.02 5.78 44.44
N GLU A 285 -22.33 5.72 44.68
CA GLU A 285 -23.34 5.48 43.66
C GLU A 285 -23.35 6.60 42.62
N SER A 286 -23.32 7.86 43.04
CA SER A 286 -23.21 9.00 42.12
C SER A 286 -21.91 8.97 41.29
N LYS A 287 -20.77 8.67 41.93
CA LYS A 287 -19.49 8.51 41.23
C LYS A 287 -19.51 7.36 40.24
N TRP A 288 -20.16 6.25 40.58
CA TRP A 288 -20.33 5.10 39.71
C TRP A 288 -21.13 5.46 38.46
N HIS A 289 -22.31 6.06 38.63
CA HIS A 289 -23.14 6.51 37.50
C HIS A 289 -22.41 7.52 36.61
N SER A 290 -21.70 8.49 37.20
CA SER A 290 -20.89 9.44 36.43
C SER A 290 -19.76 8.77 35.64
N ALA A 291 -19.14 7.71 36.18
CA ALA A 291 -18.14 6.93 35.47
C ALA A 291 -18.76 6.11 34.34
N GLU A 292 -19.95 5.53 34.56
CA GLU A 292 -20.72 4.80 33.56
C GLU A 292 -21.11 5.70 32.39
N ASP A 293 -21.66 6.89 32.66
CA ASP A 293 -22.00 7.90 31.63
C ASP A 293 -20.77 8.33 30.84
N ARG A 294 -19.63 8.52 31.51
CA ARG A 294 -18.35 8.85 30.86
C ARG A 294 -17.85 7.73 29.96
N CYS A 295 -17.98 6.47 30.40
CA CYS A 295 -17.65 5.31 29.58
C CYS A 295 -18.55 5.24 28.34
N ALA A 296 -19.87 5.39 28.50
CA ALA A 296 -20.81 5.41 27.39
C ALA A 296 -20.52 6.54 26.39
N TRP A 297 -20.15 7.73 26.89
CA TRP A 297 -19.74 8.85 26.04
C TRP A 297 -18.45 8.54 25.26
N LEU A 298 -17.42 7.98 25.91
CA LEU A 298 -16.17 7.59 25.23
C LEU A 298 -16.42 6.53 24.17
N GLU A 299 -17.28 5.55 24.44
CA GLU A 299 -17.68 4.53 23.46
C GLU A 299 -18.41 5.15 22.26
N ALA A 300 -19.31 6.11 22.49
CA ALA A 300 -19.99 6.84 21.42
C ALA A 300 -19.01 7.67 20.56
N GLN A 301 -18.03 8.34 21.17
CA GLN A 301 -16.99 9.08 20.44
C GLN A 301 -16.09 8.14 19.64
N LEU A 302 -15.74 6.98 20.20
CA LEU A 302 -14.97 5.96 19.48
C LEU A 302 -15.77 5.42 18.29
N ALA A 303 -17.05 5.09 18.46
CA ALA A 303 -17.91 4.68 17.35
C ALA A 303 -18.01 5.76 16.26
N HIS A 304 -18.12 7.04 16.65
CA HIS A 304 -18.17 8.16 15.71
C HIS A 304 -16.87 8.32 14.91
N THR A 305 -15.71 8.29 15.59
CA THR A 305 -14.40 8.40 14.93
C THR A 305 -14.14 7.24 13.97
N HIS A 306 -14.53 6.01 14.34
CA HIS A 306 -14.51 4.86 13.45
C HIS A 306 -15.39 5.06 12.22
N ALA A 307 -16.59 5.62 12.37
CA ALA A 307 -17.48 5.90 11.25
C ALA A 307 -16.90 6.97 10.30
N VAL A 308 -16.32 8.05 10.84
CA VAL A 308 -15.65 9.10 10.04
C VAL A 308 -14.45 8.51 9.31
N HIS A 309 -13.59 7.77 10.00
CA HIS A 309 -12.42 7.13 9.40
C HIS A 309 -12.83 6.18 8.25
N SER A 310 -13.86 5.35 8.47
CA SER A 310 -14.41 4.46 7.44
C SER A 310 -14.91 5.24 6.22
N LYS A 311 -15.63 6.35 6.42
CA LYS A 311 -16.08 7.23 5.34
C LYS A 311 -14.90 7.83 4.56
N VAL A 312 -13.89 8.35 5.25
CA VAL A 312 -12.68 8.92 4.62
C VAL A 312 -11.94 7.85 3.81
N LEU A 313 -11.72 6.66 4.35
CA LEU A 313 -11.09 5.56 3.61
C LEU A 313 -11.93 5.12 2.40
N SER A 314 -13.27 5.10 2.52
CA SER A 314 -14.15 4.78 1.39
C SER A 314 -14.06 5.82 0.29
N ALA A 315 -13.97 7.11 0.64
CA ALA A 315 -13.80 8.21 -0.30
C ALA A 315 -12.43 8.17 -0.99
N LEU A 316 -11.36 7.90 -0.24
CA LEU A 316 -10.01 7.73 -0.80
C LEU A 316 -9.95 6.54 -1.76
N ARG A 317 -10.53 5.39 -1.40
CA ARG A 317 -10.61 4.22 -2.30
C ARG A 317 -11.44 4.51 -3.55
N ALA A 318 -12.53 5.28 -3.43
CA ALA A 318 -13.33 5.69 -4.58
C ALA A 318 -12.51 6.64 -5.50
N GLN A 319 -11.73 7.55 -4.93
CA GLN A 319 -10.84 8.43 -5.68
C GLN A 319 -9.73 7.65 -6.39
N GLU A 320 -9.12 6.66 -5.74
CA GLU A 320 -8.12 5.78 -6.36
C GLU A 320 -8.72 4.97 -7.51
N ARG A 321 -9.94 4.44 -7.34
CA ARG A 321 -10.65 3.74 -8.43
C ARG A 321 -10.99 4.68 -9.59
N GLY A 322 -11.36 5.93 -9.32
CA GLY A 322 -11.57 6.93 -10.37
C GLY A 322 -10.29 7.20 -11.16
N LYS A 323 -9.17 7.42 -10.46
CA LYS A 323 -7.86 7.63 -11.09
C LYS A 323 -7.37 6.43 -11.91
N THR A 324 -7.59 5.20 -11.43
CA THR A 324 -7.20 4.00 -12.19
C THR A 324 -8.09 3.80 -13.41
N GLN A 325 -9.39 4.13 -13.34
CA GLN A 325 -10.28 4.12 -14.49
C GLN A 325 -9.91 5.18 -15.53
N GLU A 326 -9.57 6.40 -15.12
CA GLU A 326 -9.07 7.46 -16.01
C GLU A 326 -7.73 7.06 -16.66
N ALA A 327 -6.82 6.45 -15.90
CA ALA A 327 -5.56 5.93 -16.43
C ALA A 327 -5.78 4.78 -17.43
N GLN A 328 -6.74 3.90 -17.18
CA GLN A 328 -7.11 2.82 -18.11
C GLN A 328 -7.79 3.36 -19.37
N ALA A 329 -8.66 4.36 -19.25
CA ALA A 329 -9.30 5.01 -20.39
C ALA A 329 -8.29 5.72 -21.29
N SER A 330 -7.40 6.51 -20.70
CA SER A 330 -6.31 7.18 -21.45
C SER A 330 -5.31 6.19 -22.06
N ALA A 331 -5.00 5.08 -21.38
CA ALA A 331 -4.20 4.00 -21.97
C ALA A 331 -4.91 3.35 -23.16
N ALA A 332 -6.23 3.10 -23.05
CA ALA A 332 -7.02 2.56 -24.15
C ALA A 332 -7.05 3.50 -25.36
N GLU A 333 -7.22 4.82 -25.14
CA GLU A 333 -7.14 5.84 -26.19
C GLU A 333 -5.76 5.84 -26.87
N LEU A 334 -4.67 5.88 -26.10
CA LEU A 334 -3.30 5.79 -26.63
C LEU A 334 -3.07 4.51 -27.46
N THR A 335 -3.61 3.36 -27.03
CA THR A 335 -3.49 2.12 -27.80
C THR A 335 -4.29 2.14 -29.10
N ALA A 336 -5.44 2.82 -29.12
CA ALA A 336 -6.25 3.00 -30.32
C ALA A 336 -5.56 3.94 -31.31
N GLU A 337 -5.01 5.06 -30.83
CA GLU A 337 -4.20 5.98 -31.64
C GLU A 337 -2.95 5.29 -32.21
N LEU A 338 -2.25 4.48 -31.41
CA LEU A 338 -1.12 3.67 -31.88
C LEU A 338 -1.54 2.69 -32.98
N HIS A 339 -2.69 2.04 -32.83
CA HIS A 339 -3.23 1.15 -33.87
C HIS A 339 -3.57 1.91 -35.15
N GLN A 340 -4.14 3.10 -35.05
CA GLN A 340 -4.44 3.95 -36.20
C GLN A 340 -3.16 4.41 -36.90
N ALA A 341 -2.15 4.83 -36.14
CA ALA A 341 -0.84 5.19 -36.68
C ALA A 341 -0.17 4.00 -37.38
N LYS A 342 -0.23 2.79 -36.80
CA LYS A 342 0.29 1.58 -37.46
C LYS A 342 -0.41 1.27 -38.78
N LYS A 343 -1.73 1.44 -38.85
CA LYS A 343 -2.48 1.29 -40.12
C LYS A 343 -2.05 2.32 -41.17
N GLN A 344 -1.85 3.57 -40.76
CA GLN A 344 -1.37 4.62 -41.66
C GLN A 344 0.06 4.32 -42.16
N VAL A 345 0.94 3.85 -41.29
CA VAL A 345 2.30 3.46 -41.68
C VAL A 345 2.27 2.28 -42.66
N ALA A 346 1.46 1.26 -42.42
CA ALA A 346 1.31 0.14 -43.35
C ALA A 346 0.76 0.61 -44.72
N HIS A 347 -0.22 1.51 -44.72
CA HIS A 347 -0.74 2.07 -45.96
C HIS A 347 0.33 2.87 -46.73
N LEU A 348 1.11 3.70 -46.03
CA LEU A 348 2.22 4.45 -46.65
C LEU A 348 3.33 3.52 -47.16
N GLN A 349 3.58 2.39 -46.50
CA GLN A 349 4.50 1.36 -46.99
C GLN A 349 3.99 0.74 -48.30
N ASP A 350 2.71 0.36 -48.37
CA ASP A 350 2.11 -0.16 -49.60
C ASP A 350 2.18 0.86 -50.75
N GLU A 351 1.97 2.15 -50.46
CA GLU A 351 2.11 3.22 -51.46
C GLU A 351 3.56 3.38 -51.93
N LEU A 352 4.53 3.30 -51.01
CA LEU A 352 5.96 3.33 -51.33
C LEU A 352 6.38 2.15 -52.20
N GLU A 353 5.90 0.94 -51.89
CA GLU A 353 6.15 -0.26 -52.71
C GLU A 353 5.55 -0.11 -54.12
N ARG A 354 4.34 0.46 -54.23
CA ARG A 354 3.74 0.78 -55.54
C ARG A 354 4.59 1.78 -56.32
N VAL A 355 5.06 2.85 -55.68
CA VAL A 355 5.91 3.85 -56.35
C VAL A 355 7.23 3.23 -56.79
N ALA A 356 7.88 2.43 -55.93
CA ALA A 356 9.10 1.72 -56.29
C ALA A 356 8.89 0.79 -57.50
N TRP A 357 7.76 0.08 -57.54
CA TRP A 357 7.40 -0.73 -58.71
C TRP A 357 7.22 0.10 -59.99
N TYR A 358 6.56 1.26 -59.90
CA TYR A 358 6.43 2.16 -61.04
C TYR A 358 7.77 2.74 -61.50
N GLU A 359 8.67 3.09 -60.58
CA GLU A 359 10.02 3.54 -60.91
C GLU A 359 10.81 2.45 -61.64
N GLU A 360 10.74 1.20 -61.16
CA GLU A 360 11.40 0.07 -61.81
C GLU A 360 10.80 -0.21 -63.20
N ALA A 361 9.47 -0.20 -63.34
CA ALA A 361 8.80 -0.34 -64.62
C ALA A 361 9.18 0.77 -65.60
N TYR A 362 9.31 2.01 -65.12
CA TYR A 362 9.74 3.14 -65.94
C TYR A 362 11.21 3.00 -66.35
N ALA A 363 12.09 2.59 -65.45
CA ALA A 363 13.49 2.33 -65.75
C ALA A 363 13.66 1.20 -66.77
N GLN A 364 12.90 0.11 -66.65
CA GLN A 364 12.89 -0.98 -67.64
C GLN A 364 12.41 -0.49 -69.01
N ARG A 365 11.34 0.33 -69.05
CA ARG A 365 10.82 0.91 -70.29
C ARG A 365 11.81 1.88 -70.92
N SER A 366 12.53 2.66 -70.12
CA SER A 366 13.62 3.52 -70.59
C SER A 366 14.74 2.68 -71.21
N ARG A 367 15.20 1.61 -70.53
CA ARG A 367 16.22 0.69 -71.09
C ARG A 367 15.76 0.05 -72.40
N GLN A 368 14.50 -0.35 -72.49
CA GLN A 368 13.93 -0.87 -73.74
C GLN A 368 13.91 0.18 -74.85
N ALA A 369 13.55 1.43 -74.54
CA ALA A 369 13.59 2.53 -75.48
C ALA A 369 15.03 2.80 -75.95
N ASP A 370 15.99 2.84 -75.01
CA ASP A 370 17.41 3.04 -75.28
C ASP A 370 17.96 1.93 -76.21
N LEU A 371 17.66 0.66 -75.91
CA LEU A 371 17.98 -0.49 -76.77
C LEU A 371 17.37 -0.38 -78.16
N LEU A 372 16.10 0.06 -78.27
CA LEU A 372 15.47 0.27 -79.57
C LEU A 372 16.13 1.40 -80.36
N THR A 373 16.55 2.47 -79.70
CA THR A 373 17.36 3.53 -80.36
C THR A 373 18.74 3.04 -80.78
N GLU A 374 19.41 2.21 -79.97
CA GLU A 374 20.69 1.60 -80.35
C GLU A 374 20.53 0.65 -81.56
N ILE A 375 19.48 -0.18 -81.58
CA ILE A 375 19.18 -1.05 -82.73
C ILE A 375 18.85 -0.21 -83.97
N ALA A 376 18.11 0.89 -83.82
CA ALA A 376 17.83 1.79 -84.93
C ALA A 376 19.10 2.47 -85.46
N ALA A 377 20.00 2.90 -84.58
CA ALA A 377 21.29 3.49 -84.96
C ALA A 377 22.18 2.47 -85.70
N LEU A 378 22.24 1.21 -85.21
CA LEU A 378 22.97 0.13 -85.88
C LEU A 378 22.36 -0.21 -87.25
N ALA A 379 21.04 -0.18 -87.38
CA ALA A 379 20.36 -0.39 -88.66
C ALA A 379 20.64 0.74 -89.66
N ASP A 380 20.74 1.98 -89.19
CA ASP A 380 21.15 3.13 -90.02
C ASP A 380 22.62 3.04 -90.42
N GLU A 381 23.51 2.56 -89.57
CA GLU A 381 24.92 2.29 -89.90
C GLU A 381 25.06 1.16 -90.95
N ASP A 382 24.29 0.07 -90.81
CA ASP A 382 24.23 -1.02 -91.79
C ASP A 382 23.64 -0.57 -93.14
N ALA A 383 22.66 0.34 -93.11
CA ALA A 383 22.09 0.94 -94.31
C ALA A 383 23.09 1.87 -95.02
N GLN A 384 23.84 2.66 -94.25
CA GLN A 384 24.91 3.52 -94.78
C GLN A 384 26.07 2.69 -95.35
N SER A 385 26.49 1.62 -94.67
CA SER A 385 27.50 0.67 -95.15
C SER A 385 27.12 0.08 -96.51
N LYS A 386 25.90 -0.45 -96.65
CA LYS A 386 25.43 -1.02 -97.93
C LYS A 386 25.31 0.03 -99.04
N HIS A 387 25.01 1.27 -98.69
CA HIS A 387 24.94 2.38 -99.65
C HIS A 387 26.34 2.81 -100.14
N PHE A 388 27.36 2.74 -99.28
CA PHE A 388 28.76 2.95 -99.66
C PHE A 388 29.29 1.81 -100.55
N ASP A 389 28.96 0.55 -100.25
CA ASP A 389 29.37 -0.59 -101.08
C ASP A 389 28.73 -0.51 -102.48
N SER A 390 27.47 -0.10 -102.58
CA SER A 390 26.78 0.13 -103.85
C SER A 390 27.38 1.30 -104.66
N LEU A 391 27.84 2.36 -103.99
CA LEU A 391 28.47 3.51 -104.64
C LEU A 391 29.86 3.16 -105.14
N THR A 392 30.63 2.40 -104.38
CA THR A 392 31.96 1.90 -104.77
C THR A 392 31.86 1.02 -106.01
N ALA A 393 30.92 0.07 -106.03
CA ALA A 393 30.67 -0.77 -107.20
C ALA A 393 30.25 0.04 -108.45
N HIS A 394 29.49 1.13 -108.27
CA HIS A 394 29.12 2.01 -109.38
C HIS A 394 30.30 2.84 -109.91
N ILE A 395 31.18 3.31 -109.01
CA ILE A 395 32.43 4.00 -109.38
C ILE A 395 33.36 3.06 -110.15
N ASP A 396 33.45 1.78 -109.76
CA ASP A 396 34.28 0.80 -110.47
C ASP A 396 33.74 0.51 -111.87
N VAL A 397 32.41 0.41 -112.03
CA VAL A 397 31.76 0.27 -113.36
C VAL A 397 32.07 1.48 -114.24
N LEU A 398 31.97 2.70 -113.69
CA LEU A 398 32.28 3.92 -114.43
C LEU A 398 33.76 4.00 -114.83
N HIS A 399 34.69 3.54 -113.98
CA HIS A 399 36.11 3.45 -114.33
C HIS A 399 36.35 2.48 -115.49
N CYS A 400 35.72 1.29 -115.47
CA CYS A 400 35.78 0.35 -116.58
C CYS A 400 35.23 0.94 -117.88
N GLU A 401 34.08 1.63 -117.84
CA GLU A 401 33.51 2.31 -119.01
C GLU A 401 34.47 3.38 -119.57
N LEU A 402 35.11 4.15 -118.69
CA LEU A 402 36.06 5.20 -119.08
C LEU A 402 37.32 4.61 -119.74
N GLU A 403 37.82 3.48 -119.26
CA GLU A 403 38.90 2.73 -119.91
C GLU A 403 38.51 2.18 -121.28
N THR A 404 37.28 1.66 -121.43
CA THR A 404 36.79 1.23 -122.76
C THR A 404 36.64 2.38 -123.74
N LEU A 405 36.31 3.58 -123.27
CA LEU A 405 36.25 4.78 -124.12
C LEU A 405 37.64 5.30 -124.47
N ARG A 406 38.61 5.22 -123.56
CA ARG A 406 40.02 5.56 -123.83
C ARG A 406 40.62 4.63 -124.86
N THR A 407 40.44 3.32 -124.73
CA THR A 407 40.92 2.35 -125.73
C THR A 407 40.26 2.54 -127.09
N LYS A 408 38.96 2.87 -127.15
CA LYS A 408 38.28 3.23 -128.40
C LYS A 408 38.82 4.51 -129.03
N ARG A 409 39.12 5.54 -128.24
CA ARG A 409 39.77 6.77 -128.72
C ARG A 409 41.14 6.44 -129.30
N ASP A 410 41.96 5.67 -128.60
CA ASP A 410 43.32 5.35 -129.03
C ASP A 410 43.29 4.51 -130.33
N ALA A 411 42.34 3.58 -130.47
CA ALA A 411 42.12 2.83 -131.70
C ALA A 411 41.64 3.72 -132.88
N LEU A 412 40.82 4.73 -132.61
CA LEU A 412 40.39 5.72 -133.61
C LEU A 412 41.55 6.65 -134.01
N GLU A 413 42.39 7.05 -133.06
CA GLU A 413 43.61 7.84 -133.32
C GLU A 413 44.59 7.04 -134.21
N GLU A 414 44.82 5.77 -133.90
CA GLU A 414 45.61 4.88 -134.77
C GLU A 414 45.01 4.72 -136.18
N GLN A 415 43.68 4.61 -136.27
CA GLN A 415 43.01 4.57 -137.57
C GLN A 415 43.26 5.86 -138.36
N THR A 416 43.10 7.04 -137.75
CA THR A 416 43.35 8.32 -138.44
C THR A 416 44.80 8.49 -138.90
N VAL A 417 45.77 7.97 -138.15
CA VAL A 417 47.19 7.98 -138.56
C VAL A 417 47.43 7.03 -139.74
N GLN A 418 46.72 5.89 -139.82
CA GLN A 418 46.75 5.02 -141.00
C GLN A 418 46.13 5.67 -142.25
N TRP A 419 45.00 6.36 -142.12
CA TRP A 419 44.36 7.06 -143.24
C TRP A 419 45.24 8.20 -143.79
N GLN A 420 46.01 8.89 -142.94
CA GLN A 420 46.90 9.98 -143.36
C GLN A 420 48.16 9.52 -144.10
N ARG A 421 48.59 8.26 -143.96
CA ARG A 421 49.77 7.72 -144.69
C ARG A 421 49.45 7.15 -146.08
N GLY A 422 48.18 6.98 -146.43
CA GLY A 422 47.76 6.34 -147.69
C GLY A 422 47.43 7.27 -148.86
N LEU A 423 47.50 8.59 -148.69
CA LEU A 423 46.86 9.57 -149.60
C LEU A 423 47.81 10.63 -150.21
N GLU A 424 49.12 10.36 -150.34
CA GLU A 424 50.09 11.26 -151.02
C GLU A 424 50.63 10.71 -152.37
N PRO A 425 49.80 10.16 -153.27
CA PRO A 425 49.73 10.82 -154.59
C PRO A 425 48.40 10.56 -155.33
N PHE A 426 47.38 11.39 -155.14
CA PHE A 426 46.34 11.64 -156.14
C PHE A 426 45.75 13.03 -155.88
N ALA A 427 46.43 14.01 -156.48
CA ALA A 427 45.98 15.39 -156.55
C ALA A 427 44.84 15.53 -157.58
N GLU A 428 43.99 16.54 -157.36
CA GLU A 428 43.32 17.32 -158.41
C GLU A 428 42.20 16.68 -159.26
N ALA A 429 40.94 17.00 -158.92
CA ALA A 429 39.87 17.24 -159.91
C ALA A 429 38.66 18.02 -159.32
N GLN A 430 38.80 19.36 -159.20
CA GLN A 430 37.86 20.38 -159.71
C GLN A 430 36.34 20.40 -159.29
N PRO A 431 35.52 21.45 -159.63
CA PRO A 431 34.98 22.40 -158.63
C PRO A 431 33.45 22.69 -158.72
N ALA A 432 33.00 23.76 -158.02
CA ALA A 432 31.77 24.60 -158.19
C ALA A 432 30.68 24.46 -157.09
N LYS A 433 30.53 25.45 -156.18
CA LYS A 433 29.66 26.67 -156.24
C LYS A 433 28.13 26.43 -156.26
N ARG A 434 27.41 26.77 -155.16
CA ARG A 434 26.41 27.89 -155.06
C ARG A 434 25.54 27.87 -153.77
N ARG A 435 25.65 28.96 -153.01
CA ARG A 435 24.63 29.85 -152.37
C ARG A 435 23.23 29.33 -151.91
N ARG A 436 22.95 29.72 -150.64
CA ARG A 436 21.79 30.46 -150.05
C ARG A 436 20.54 29.73 -149.50
N ALA A 437 20.29 30.04 -148.21
CA ALA A 437 19.05 30.56 -147.59
C ALA A 437 17.99 29.61 -146.96
N ALA A 438 17.80 29.85 -145.66
CA ALA A 438 16.54 30.13 -144.92
C ALA A 438 15.50 29.04 -144.56
N SER A 439 15.04 29.18 -143.31
CA SER A 439 13.69 29.01 -142.70
C SER A 439 13.09 27.64 -142.34
N ASP A 440 12.87 27.49 -141.03
CA ASP A 440 11.58 27.26 -140.33
C ASP A 440 10.83 25.92 -140.24
N ALA A 441 10.34 25.72 -138.99
CA ALA A 441 9.11 25.08 -138.50
C ALA A 441 9.00 23.54 -138.56
N GLY A 442 8.40 22.82 -137.60
CA GLY A 442 7.63 23.11 -136.37
C GLY A 442 7.32 21.77 -135.66
N LYS A 443 7.17 21.68 -134.32
CA LYS A 443 5.96 21.87 -133.47
C LYS A 443 5.20 20.57 -133.09
N TYR A 444 4.64 20.63 -131.86
CA TYR A 444 3.71 19.74 -131.09
C TYR A 444 4.38 18.68 -130.19
N ALA A 445 4.00 18.46 -128.92
CA ALA A 445 3.04 19.03 -127.94
C ALA A 445 3.44 18.47 -126.54
N SER A 446 3.60 19.25 -125.46
CA SER A 446 2.62 19.73 -124.45
C SER A 446 2.19 18.74 -123.34
N LEU A 447 2.05 19.31 -122.13
CA LEU A 447 1.38 18.86 -120.88
C LEU A 447 2.26 18.11 -119.85
N GLU A 448 2.26 18.38 -118.53
CA GLU A 448 1.71 19.46 -117.70
C GLU A 448 2.25 19.31 -116.25
N ARG A 449 2.34 20.45 -115.54
CA ARG A 449 2.15 20.69 -114.09
C ARG A 449 3.10 20.14 -113.00
N ALA A 450 3.72 21.15 -112.36
CA ALA A 450 4.22 21.35 -110.99
C ALA A 450 3.28 20.86 -109.83
N PRO A 451 3.58 21.04 -108.51
CA PRO A 451 4.68 21.81 -107.90
C PRO A 451 5.36 21.22 -106.61
N SER A 452 6.44 21.90 -106.19
CA SER A 452 7.01 21.99 -104.82
C SER A 452 5.96 22.50 -103.78
N PRO A 453 6.14 22.53 -102.43
CA PRO A 453 7.38 22.96 -101.72
C PRO A 453 7.70 22.34 -100.30
N ARG A 454 8.99 22.29 -99.98
CA ARG A 454 9.75 23.00 -98.89
C ARG A 454 9.14 23.27 -97.47
N PRO A 455 10.01 23.60 -96.46
CA PRO A 455 10.08 22.98 -95.13
C PRO A 455 9.66 23.93 -93.97
N HIS A 456 9.73 23.48 -92.70
CA HIS A 456 10.20 24.25 -91.52
C HIS A 456 10.05 23.44 -90.20
N ALA A 457 11.12 23.39 -89.39
CA ALA A 457 11.07 23.27 -87.91
C ALA A 457 10.49 24.58 -87.30
N PRO A 458 10.14 24.75 -85.98
CA PRO A 458 10.73 24.12 -84.79
C PRO A 458 9.84 23.96 -83.50
N ALA A 459 10.45 23.39 -82.45
CA ALA A 459 10.39 23.67 -81.00
C ALA A 459 9.08 23.81 -80.15
N HIS A 460 9.21 23.27 -78.92
CA HIS A 460 8.62 23.66 -77.62
C HIS A 460 7.32 23.02 -77.07
N SER A 461 7.51 22.27 -75.96
CA SER A 461 6.99 22.56 -74.60
C SER A 461 5.58 22.12 -74.17
N ARG A 462 5.59 21.24 -73.13
CA ARG A 462 4.77 21.22 -71.90
C ARG A 462 3.26 20.83 -71.93
N ARG A 463 3.01 19.81 -71.08
CA ARG A 463 2.07 19.75 -69.93
C ARG A 463 0.64 19.18 -70.10
N HIS A 464 0.39 18.23 -69.18
CA HIS A 464 -0.85 17.86 -68.47
C HIS A 464 -2.05 17.30 -69.24
N ALA A 465 -2.43 16.05 -68.93
CA ALA A 465 -3.62 15.76 -68.11
C ALA A 465 -3.79 14.24 -67.89
N LEU A 466 -3.80 13.83 -66.61
CA LEU A 466 -4.44 12.59 -66.14
C LEU A 466 -5.95 12.81 -66.09
N PRO A 467 -6.75 11.73 -66.08
CA PRO A 467 -7.72 11.64 -64.99
C PRO A 467 -7.96 10.22 -64.45
N PHE A 468 -8.62 10.21 -63.28
CA PHE A 468 -9.36 9.12 -62.63
C PHE A 468 -8.64 8.18 -61.65
N VAL A 469 -8.65 8.62 -60.38
CA VAL A 469 -8.84 7.75 -59.21
C VAL A 469 -10.33 7.84 -58.83
N LYS A 470 -10.97 6.69 -58.62
CA LYS A 470 -12.27 6.55 -57.95
C LYS A 470 -12.01 5.90 -56.60
N ASP A 471 -12.51 6.54 -55.55
CA ASP A 471 -12.48 6.10 -54.17
C ASP A 471 -13.30 4.82 -53.95
N ALA A 472 -12.77 3.93 -53.11
CA ALA A 472 -13.46 2.95 -52.28
C ALA A 472 -12.65 2.74 -51.00
#